data_AF-A0A7X1IDV0-F1
#
_entry.id   AF-A0A7X1IDV0-F1
#
_cell.length_a   1.000
_cell.length_b   1.000
_cell.length_c   1.000
_cell.angle_alpha   90.00
_cell.angle_beta   90.00
_cell.angle_gamma   90.00
#
_symmetry.space_group_name_H-M   'P 1'
#
loop_
_entity.id
_entity.type
_entity.pdbx_description
1 polymer ?
#
loop_
_entity_poly.entity_id
_entity_poly.type
_entity_poly.pdbx_seq_one_letter_code
_entity_poly.pdbx_strand_id
1 'polypeptide(L)' 'MCRSIKTLRAPVTPDPGEDDIRAAALQYVRKVSGFRAPAAHNKAVFDEAVDAVAEATARLLDGLEVRGVRPVRASGS' A
#
# COMPACT_ATOMS: atom_id res chain seq x y z
N MET A 1 10.63 3.63 15.79
CA MET A 1 9.73 4.72 15.38
C MET A 1 8.78 4.15 14.33
N CYS A 2 7.47 4.07 14.59
CA CYS A 2 6.52 3.58 13.58
C CYS A 2 6.40 4.64 12.48
N ARG A 3 6.69 4.30 11.23
CA ARG A 3 6.36 5.17 10.09
C ARG A 3 4.86 5.05 9.86
N SER A 4 4.16 6.18 9.82
CA SER A 4 2.74 6.25 9.46
C SER A 4 2.51 5.57 8.10
N ILE A 5 1.40 4.84 7.96
CA ILE A 5 0.95 4.31 6.67
C ILE A 5 0.69 5.50 5.75
N LYS A 6 1.32 5.52 4.56
CA LYS A 6 1.08 6.53 3.53
C LYS A 6 -0.30 6.31 2.91
N THR A 7 -0.99 7.41 2.61
CA THR A 7 -2.25 7.37 1.84
C THR A 7 -1.93 7.17 0.36
N LEU A 8 -2.29 6.01 -0.19
CA LEU A 8 -1.96 5.63 -1.57
C LEU A 8 -3.00 6.08 -2.61
N ARG A 9 -4.23 6.44 -2.21
CA ARG A 9 -5.25 6.90 -3.17
C ARG A 9 -4.88 8.24 -3.81
N ALA A 10 -5.29 8.44 -5.06
CA ALA A 10 -5.28 9.75 -5.69
C ALA A 10 -6.20 10.74 -4.93
N PRO A 11 -5.89 12.05 -4.93
CA PRO A 11 -4.73 12.72 -5.53
C PRO A 11 -3.47 12.73 -4.63
N VAL A 12 -3.49 12.06 -3.47
CA VAL A 12 -2.41 12.15 -2.47
C VAL A 12 -1.14 11.45 -2.93
N THR A 13 -1.28 10.27 -3.53
CA THR A 13 -0.22 9.59 -4.26
C THR A 13 -0.74 9.38 -5.68
N PRO A 14 -0.27 10.15 -6.68
CA PRO A 14 -0.84 10.12 -8.02
C PRO A 14 -0.55 8.83 -8.77
N ASP A 15 0.56 8.16 -8.46
CA ASP A 15 0.96 6.88 -9.05
C ASP A 15 1.61 6.00 -7.96
N PRO A 16 0.81 5.30 -7.14
CA PRO A 16 1.35 4.40 -6.13
C PRO A 16 1.89 3.15 -6.82
N GLY A 17 3.22 3.00 -6.82
CA GLY A 17 3.87 1.79 -7.34
C GLY A 17 3.68 0.57 -6.44
N GLU A 18 4.03 -0.60 -6.96
CA GLU A 18 3.99 -1.87 -6.20
C GLU A 18 4.81 -1.80 -4.91
N ASP A 19 5.95 -1.12 -4.91
CA ASP A 19 6.79 -0.91 -3.73
C ASP A 19 6.07 -0.10 -2.63
N ASP A 20 5.32 0.95 -3.00
CA ASP A 20 4.55 1.75 -2.04
C ASP A 20 3.39 0.92 -1.44
N ILE A 21 2.74 0.10 -2.25
CA ILE A 21 1.69 -0.83 -1.82
C ILE A 21 2.26 -1.86 -0.83
N ARG A 22 3.38 -2.50 -1.20
CA ARG A 22 4.04 -3.50 -0.36
C ARG A 22 4.58 -2.89 0.93
N ALA A 23 5.11 -1.66 0.88
CA ALA A 23 5.53 -0.93 2.06
C ALA A 23 4.35 -0.59 2.99
N ALA A 24 3.19 -0.20 2.45
CA ALA A 24 1.98 0.06 3.23
C ALA A 24 1.46 -1.23 3.90
N ALA A 25 1.41 -2.33 3.15
CA ALA A 25 1.05 -3.65 3.66
C ALA A 25 1.98 -4.09 4.81
N LEU A 26 3.29 -3.92 4.64
CA LEU A 26 4.28 -4.21 5.68
C LEU A 26 4.03 -3.42 6.97
N GLN A 27 3.74 -2.13 6.87
CA GLN A 27 3.44 -1.31 8.05
C GLN A 27 2.12 -1.73 8.71
N TYR A 28 1.10 -2.08 7.93
CA TYR A 28 -0.17 -2.61 8.44
C TYR A 28 0.06 -3.88 9.25
N VAL A 29 0.74 -4.88 8.68
CA VAL A 29 1.00 -6.16 9.36
C VAL A 29 1.82 -5.94 10.64
N ARG A 30 2.84 -5.07 10.61
CA ARG A 30 3.60 -4.68 11.83
C ARG A 30 2.71 -4.05 12.90
N LYS A 31 1.79 -3.17 12.49
CA LYS A 31 0.90 -2.46 13.40
C LYS A 31 -0.12 -3.39 14.06
N VAL A 32 -0.71 -4.30 13.28
CA VAL A 32 -1.72 -5.26 13.76
C VAL A 32 -1.09 -6.36 14.61
N SER A 33 0.04 -6.90 14.17
CA SER A 33 0.72 -8.00 14.88
C SER A 33 1.49 -7.56 16.13
N GLY A 34 1.79 -6.26 16.27
CA GLY A 34 2.63 -5.73 17.36
C GLY A 34 4.13 -6.02 17.21
N PHE A 35 4.54 -6.79 16.19
CA PHE A 35 5.94 -7.07 15.92
C PHE A 35 6.59 -5.96 15.10
N ARG A 36 7.71 -5.42 15.60
CA ARG A 36 8.57 -4.54 14.78
C ARG A 36 9.41 -5.34 13.78
N ALA A 37 9.85 -6.53 14.19
CA ALA A 37 10.56 -7.48 13.36
C ALA A 37 10.06 -8.89 13.74
N PRO A 38 9.62 -9.72 12.77
CA PRO A 38 9.24 -11.10 13.06
C PRO A 38 10.47 -11.93 13.43
N ALA A 39 10.30 -12.87 14.36
CA ALA A 39 11.29 -13.91 14.61
C ALA A 39 11.36 -14.87 13.41
N ALA A 40 12.48 -15.58 13.25
CA ALA A 40 12.73 -16.45 12.09
C ALA A 40 11.61 -17.48 11.85
N HIS A 41 11.04 -18.05 12.91
CA HIS A 41 9.95 -19.02 12.82
C HIS A 41 8.61 -18.43 12.35
N ASN A 42 8.36 -17.14 12.60
CA ASN A 42 7.14 -16.44 12.16
C ASN A 42 7.34 -15.72 10.83
N LYS A 43 8.55 -15.73 10.26
CA LYS A 43 8.88 -14.96 9.07
C LYS A 43 7.98 -15.35 7.88
N ALA A 44 7.77 -16.64 7.66
CA ALA A 44 6.92 -17.13 6.57
C ALA A 44 5.49 -16.59 6.68
N VAL A 45 4.84 -16.76 7.83
CA VAL A 45 3.47 -16.25 8.09
C VAL A 45 3.41 -14.73 7.95
N PHE A 46 4.47 -14.04 8.38
CA PHE A 46 4.56 -12.60 8.29
C PHE A 46 4.66 -12.12 6.83
N ASP A 47 5.53 -12.75 6.03
CA ASP A 47 5.67 -12.44 4.60
C ASP A 47 4.38 -12.75 3.84
N GLU A 48 3.74 -13.90 4.07
CA GLU A 48 2.46 -14.24 3.43
C GLU A 48 1.36 -13.23 3.77
N ALA A 49 1.26 -12.80 5.02
CA ALA A 49 0.31 -11.77 5.42
C ALA A 49 0.58 -10.43 4.71
N VAL A 50 1.86 -10.07 4.51
CA VAL A 50 2.22 -8.84 3.79
C VAL A 50 1.84 -8.93 2.32
N ASP A 51 2.13 -10.04 1.65
CA ASP A 51 1.79 -10.23 0.23
C ASP A 51 0.26 -10.27 0.02
N ALA A 52 -0.49 -10.94 0.89
CA ALA A 52 -1.96 -10.95 0.81
C ALA A 52 -2.57 -9.54 0.98
N VAL A 53 -2.06 -8.75 1.92
CA VAL A 53 -2.52 -7.36 2.12
C VAL A 53 -2.11 -6.46 0.97
N ALA A 54 -0.91 -6.67 0.39
CA ALA A 54 -0.46 -5.93 -0.79
C ALA A 54 -1.38 -6.20 -1.99
N GLU A 55 -1.69 -7.46 -2.28
CA GLU A 55 -2.61 -7.85 -3.36
C GLU A 55 -4.01 -7.26 -3.15
N ALA A 56 -4.55 -7.36 -1.93
CA ALA A 56 -5.86 -6.77 -1.60
C ALA A 56 -5.86 -5.24 -1.77
N THR A 57 -4.76 -4.57 -1.41
CA THR A 57 -4.60 -3.12 -1.56
C THR A 57 -4.50 -2.72 -3.02
N ALA A 58 -3.77 -3.48 -3.84
CA ALA A 58 -3.67 -3.25 -5.29
C ALA A 58 -5.05 -3.34 -5.95
N ARG A 59 -5.83 -4.40 -5.65
CA ARG A 59 -7.21 -4.55 -6.14
C ARG A 59 -8.12 -3.42 -5.67
N LEU A 60 -7.97 -2.97 -4.43
CA LEU A 60 -8.72 -1.82 -3.91
C LEU A 60 -8.39 -0.54 -4.69
N LEU A 61 -7.10 -0.25 -4.92
CA LEU A 61 -6.68 0.96 -5.63
C LEU A 61 -7.11 0.95 -7.10
N ASP A 62 -7.07 -0.22 -7.76
CA ASP A 62 -7.56 -0.41 -9.12
C ASP A 62 -9.08 -0.17 -9.24
N GLY A 63 -9.85 -0.68 -8.27
CA GLY A 63 -11.31 -0.52 -8.24
C GLY A 63 -11.82 0.81 -7.65
N LEU A 64 -10.95 1.66 -7.09
CA LEU A 64 -11.36 2.91 -6.46
C LEU A 64 -11.63 4.00 -7.50
N GLU A 65 -12.91 4.30 -7.74
CA GLU A 65 -13.32 5.47 -8.52
C GLU A 65 -13.18 6.76 -7.69
N VAL A 66 -12.04 7.43 -7.81
CA VAL A 66 -11.82 8.74 -7.16
C VAL A 66 -12.50 9.84 -7.98
N ARG A 67 -13.77 10.12 -7.68
CA ARG A 67 -14.51 11.26 -8.24
C ARG A 67 -13.78 12.58 -7.89
N GLY A 68 -13.25 13.27 -8.89
CA GLY A 68 -12.62 14.59 -8.76
C GLY A 68 -11.23 14.72 -9.38
N VAL A 69 -10.59 13.63 -9.82
CA VAL A 69 -9.36 13.71 -10.61
C VAL A 69 -9.73 13.94 -12.07
N ARG A 70 -9.82 15.21 -12.49
CA ARG A 70 -9.87 15.53 -13.92
C ARG A 70 -8.52 15.13 -14.52
N PRO A 71 -8.42 14.16 -15.44
CA PRO A 71 -7.16 13.90 -16.11
C PRO A 71 -6.74 15.20 -16.78
N VAL A 72 -5.55 15.71 -16.43
CA VAL A 72 -4.96 16.81 -17.18
C VAL A 72 -4.70 16.27 -18.57
N ARG A 73 -5.57 16.60 -19.52
CA ARG A 73 -5.26 16.41 -20.94
C ARG A 73 -4.00 17.21 -21.18
N ALA A 74 -2.89 16.54 -21.46
CA ALA A 74 -1.72 17.14 -22.05
C ALA A 74 -2.14 17.68 -23.42
N SER A 75 -2.57 18.95 -23.45
CA SER A 75 -2.70 19.72 -24.67
C SER A 75 -1.29 20.09 -25.12
N GLY A 76 -0.74 19.26 -26.00
CA GLY A 76 0.41 19.63 -26.82
C GLY A 76 -0.02 20.62 -27.89
N SER A 77 0.69 21.76 -27.94
CA SER A 77 0.76 22.67 -29.08
C SER A 77 2.07 22.45 -29.81
#